data_AF-A0A4R8QUP5-F1
#
_entry.id   AF-A0A4R8QUP5-F1
#
_cell.length_a   1.000
_cell.length_b   1.000
_cell.length_c   1.000
_cell.angle_alpha   90.00
_cell.angle_beta   90.00
_cell.angle_gamma   90.00
#
_symmetry.space_group_name_H-M   'P 1'
#
loop_
_entity.id
_entity.type
_entity.pdbx_description
1 polymer ?
#
loop_
_entity_poly.entity_id
_entity_poly.type
_entity_poly.pdbx_seq_one_letter_code
_entity_poly.pdbx_strand_id
1 'polypeptide(L)'
;MIFAHSFVMALAALGVSAVPAPQTYATTDPSFQDQCVGVECPADTSCKAFDFGLEKPVACEAHPNATLPADVEQCGGVICPTGTFCCNSSCGVCAKPGDLCRQWFC
;
A
#
# COMPACT_ATOMS: atom_id res chain seq x y z
N MET A 1 29.25 54.62 33.48
CA MET A 1 29.66 53.26 33.90
C MET A 1 28.46 52.36 33.59
N ILE A 2 28.29 51.94 32.33
CA ILE A 2 28.60 50.61 31.74
C ILE A 2 27.65 49.51 32.26
N PHE A 3 27.19 48.66 31.32
CA PHE A 3 26.45 47.39 31.43
C PHE A 3 24.91 47.54 31.53
N ALA A 4 24.06 46.91 30.73
CA ALA A 4 24.21 46.06 29.56
C ALA A 4 22.85 46.10 28.81
N HIS A 5 22.88 46.10 27.48
CA HIS A 5 21.70 45.93 26.64
C HIS A 5 21.15 44.51 26.79
N SER A 6 20.11 44.31 27.60
CA SER A 6 19.31 43.07 27.60
C SER A 6 18.23 43.18 26.54
N PHE A 7 18.57 42.72 25.35
CA PHE A 7 17.67 42.51 24.22
C PHE A 7 16.75 41.31 24.54
N VAL A 8 15.59 41.54 25.13
CA VAL A 8 14.57 40.49 25.34
C VAL A 8 13.65 40.47 24.12
N MET A 9 14.03 39.70 23.11
CA MET A 9 13.15 39.35 22.00
C MET A 9 12.25 38.19 22.42
N ALA A 10 11.04 38.51 22.89
CA ALA A 10 9.98 37.53 23.12
C ALA A 10 9.24 37.29 21.79
N LEU A 11 9.70 36.30 21.03
CA LEU A 11 9.05 35.80 19.82
C LEU A 11 7.70 35.14 20.19
N ALA A 12 6.62 35.68 19.63
CA ALA A 12 5.31 35.04 19.61
C ALA A 12 5.35 33.82 18.68
N ALA A 13 5.19 32.61 19.23
CA ALA A 13 4.96 31.41 18.45
C ALA A 13 3.47 31.06 18.50
N LEU A 14 2.73 31.46 17.47
CA LEU A 14 1.45 30.85 17.10
C LEU A 14 1.76 29.45 16.54
N GLY A 15 1.66 28.43 17.40
CA GLY A 15 1.79 27.03 17.00
C GLY A 15 0.45 26.47 16.53
N VAL A 16 0.29 26.36 15.22
CA VAL A 16 -0.84 25.74 14.52
C VAL A 16 -0.99 24.29 14.98
N SER A 17 -2.18 23.90 15.45
CA SER A 17 -2.55 22.50 15.68
C SER A 17 -2.65 21.78 14.35
N ALA A 18 -1.52 21.25 13.85
CA ALA A 18 -1.53 20.32 12.74
C ALA A 18 -2.13 19.00 13.28
N VAL A 19 -3.39 18.73 12.93
CA VAL A 19 -3.98 17.41 13.07
C VAL A 19 -3.09 16.46 12.28
N PRO A 20 -2.46 15.44 12.89
CA PRO A 20 -1.69 14.49 12.12
C PRO A 20 -2.65 13.80 11.13
N ALA A 21 -2.30 13.85 9.84
CA ALA A 21 -2.94 13.05 8.81
C ALA A 21 -3.00 11.58 9.26
N PRO A 22 -4.03 10.80 8.86
CA PRO A 22 -4.13 9.40 9.21
C PRO A 22 -2.82 8.74 8.83
N GLN A 23 -2.13 8.23 9.85
CA GLN A 23 -0.82 7.63 9.71
C GLN A 23 -1.03 6.39 8.84
N THR A 24 -0.65 6.46 7.58
CA THR A 24 -0.22 5.26 6.86
C THR A 24 0.92 4.69 7.69
N TYR A 25 0.61 3.71 8.54
CA TYR A 25 1.59 2.78 9.09
C TYR A 25 2.08 1.94 7.92
N ALA A 26 2.86 2.58 7.05
CA ALA A 26 3.67 1.94 6.06
C ALA A 26 4.88 1.44 6.83
N THR A 27 4.84 0.17 7.24
CA THR A 27 6.06 -0.63 7.37
C THR A 27 6.74 -0.59 6.00
N THR A 28 7.58 0.43 5.80
CA THR A 28 8.34 0.65 4.58
C THR A 28 9.59 -0.20 4.71
N ASP A 29 9.48 -1.47 4.36
CA ASP A 29 10.61 -2.11 3.71
C ASP A 29 10.69 -1.49 2.29
N PRO A 30 11.73 -0.70 1.99
CA PRO A 30 11.82 0.03 0.72
C PRO A 30 11.87 -0.91 -0.50
N SER A 31 12.20 -2.19 -0.34
CA SER A 31 12.25 -3.15 -1.46
C SER A 31 10.87 -3.60 -1.93
N PHE A 32 9.86 -3.55 -1.06
CA PHE A 32 8.50 -4.02 -1.39
C PHE A 32 7.65 -2.94 -2.07
N GLN A 33 7.92 -1.65 -1.87
CA GLN A 33 7.18 -0.58 -2.57
C GLN A 33 7.52 -0.50 -4.06
N ASP A 34 8.75 -0.83 -4.46
CA ASP A 34 9.15 -0.88 -5.88
C ASP A 34 8.34 -1.90 -6.69
N GLN A 35 7.80 -2.94 -6.03
CA GLN A 35 7.04 -3.99 -6.71
C GLN A 35 5.64 -3.54 -7.12
N CYS A 36 5.06 -2.54 -6.44
CA CYS A 36 3.77 -1.98 -6.77
C CYS A 36 3.81 -0.92 -7.88
N VAL A 37 4.98 -0.59 -8.42
CA VAL A 37 5.12 0.38 -9.51
C VAL A 37 4.46 -0.14 -10.78
N GLY A 38 3.46 0.59 -11.28
CA GLY A 38 2.70 0.22 -12.47
C GLY A 38 1.65 -0.87 -12.26
N VAL A 39 1.34 -1.21 -11.00
CA VAL A 39 0.24 -2.12 -10.65
C VAL A 39 -1.04 -1.30 -10.53
N GLU A 40 -2.01 -1.59 -11.40
CA GLU A 40 -3.31 -0.95 -11.36
C GLU A 40 -4.27 -1.81 -10.53
N CYS A 41 -4.77 -1.25 -9.43
CA CYS A 41 -5.70 -1.91 -8.52
C CYS A 41 -7.10 -1.27 -8.61
N PRO A 42 -8.19 -2.04 -8.41
CA PRO A 42 -9.54 -1.49 -8.37
C PRO A 42 -9.73 -0.41 -7.29
N ALA A 43 -10.76 0.42 -7.43
CA ALA A 43 -11.10 1.43 -6.42
C ALA A 43 -11.30 0.80 -5.02
N ASP A 44 -10.94 1.55 -3.97
CA ASP A 44 -10.99 1.13 -2.56
C ASP A 44 -10.11 -0.07 -2.21
N THR A 45 -9.13 -0.39 -3.06
CA THR A 45 -8.11 -1.40 -2.79
C THR A 45 -6.71 -0.78 -2.81
N SER A 46 -5.77 -1.41 -2.12
CA SER A 46 -4.37 -0.98 -2.06
C SER A 46 -3.44 -2.09 -2.54
N CYS A 47 -2.46 -1.73 -3.36
CA CYS A 47 -1.42 -2.68 -3.78
C CYS A 47 -0.60 -3.11 -2.56
N LYS A 48 -0.46 -4.42 -2.41
CA LYS A 48 0.35 -5.04 -1.38
C LYS A 48 1.22 -6.09 -2.05
N ALA A 49 2.50 -6.00 -1.79
CA ALA A 49 3.44 -7.02 -2.16
C ALA A 49 3.49 -8.08 -1.05
N PHE A 50 3.58 -9.34 -1.45
CA PHE A 50 3.64 -10.47 -0.54
C PHE A 50 5.04 -11.08 -0.55
N ASP A 51 5.54 -11.44 0.63
CA ASP A 51 6.77 -12.22 0.74
C ASP A 51 6.41 -13.70 0.87
N PHE A 52 6.06 -14.34 -0.25
CA PHE A 52 5.80 -15.79 -0.29
C PHE A 52 7.05 -16.60 -0.68
N GLY A 53 8.25 -15.99 -0.65
CA GLY A 53 9.44 -16.58 -1.27
C GLY A 53 9.29 -16.83 -2.78
N LEU A 54 8.27 -16.21 -3.39
CA LEU A 54 8.05 -16.15 -4.83
C LEU A 54 8.70 -14.87 -5.36
N GLU A 55 9.22 -14.90 -6.58
CA GLU A 55 9.69 -13.67 -7.22
C GLU A 55 8.48 -12.74 -7.49
N LYS A 56 8.32 -11.73 -6.63
CA LYS A 56 7.43 -10.55 -6.80
C LYS A 56 5.90 -10.82 -6.91
N PRO A 57 5.25 -11.53 -5.98
CA PRO A 57 3.78 -11.59 -5.98
C PRO A 57 3.21 -10.27 -5.43
N VAL A 58 2.49 -9.53 -6.28
CA VAL A 58 1.69 -8.37 -5.89
C VAL A 58 0.22 -8.67 -6.10
N ALA A 59 -0.62 -8.21 -5.18
CA ALA A 59 -2.06 -8.23 -5.35
C ALA A 59 -2.69 -7.01 -4.65
N CYS A 60 -3.99 -6.83 -4.84
CA CYS A 60 -4.74 -5.73 -4.28
C CYS A 60 -5.50 -6.21 -3.04
N GLU A 61 -5.22 -5.60 -1.90
CA GLU A 61 -5.93 -5.86 -0.65
C GLU A 61 -7.10 -4.86 -0.51
N ALA A 62 -8.30 -5.38 -0.24
CA ALA A 62 -9.49 -4.56 -0.08
C ALA A 62 -9.47 -3.84 1.28
N HIS A 63 -9.92 -2.58 1.31
CA HIS A 63 -10.23 -1.92 2.58
C HIS A 63 -11.40 -2.66 3.30
N PRO A 64 -11.46 -2.65 4.64
CA PRO A 64 -12.51 -3.34 5.41
C PRO A 64 -13.96 -2.90 5.09
N ASN A 65 -14.14 -1.74 4.43
CA ASN A 65 -15.44 -1.25 3.98
C ASN A 65 -15.47 -1.01 2.45
N ALA A 66 -14.58 -1.67 1.71
CA ALA A 66 -14.53 -1.53 0.26
C ALA A 66 -15.81 -2.07 -0.38
N THR A 67 -16.35 -1.33 -1.34
CA THR A 67 -17.43 -1.80 -2.20
C THR A 67 -16.83 -2.10 -3.57
N LEU A 68 -16.56 -3.39 -3.79
CA LEU A 68 -15.94 -3.82 -5.04
C LEU A 68 -16.99 -3.96 -6.13
N PRO A 69 -16.72 -3.51 -7.36
CA PRO A 69 -17.61 -3.74 -8.48
C PRO A 69 -17.61 -5.23 -8.87
N ALA A 70 -18.68 -5.69 -9.52
CA ALA A 70 -18.89 -7.11 -9.80
C ALA A 70 -17.89 -7.71 -10.82
N ASP A 71 -17.14 -6.87 -11.53
CA ASP A 71 -16.15 -7.24 -12.54
C ASP A 71 -14.73 -7.40 -11.99
N VAL A 72 -14.50 -7.22 -10.68
CA VAL A 72 -13.17 -7.47 -10.11
C VAL A 72 -12.84 -8.96 -10.13
N GLU A 73 -11.59 -9.26 -10.46
CA GLU A 73 -11.08 -10.63 -10.42
C GLU A 73 -10.63 -10.97 -8.99
N GLN A 74 -11.49 -11.66 -8.24
CA GLN A 74 -11.17 -12.09 -6.87
C GLN A 74 -10.36 -13.39 -6.88
N CYS A 75 -9.31 -13.46 -6.06
CA CYS A 75 -8.42 -14.61 -5.97
C CYS A 75 -8.18 -14.99 -4.51
N GLY A 76 -9.07 -15.81 -3.96
CA GLY A 76 -9.02 -16.16 -2.54
C GLY A 76 -9.25 -14.91 -1.67
N GLY A 77 -8.27 -14.58 -0.83
CA GLY A 77 -8.32 -13.43 0.07
C GLY A 77 -7.91 -12.09 -0.55
N VAL A 78 -7.46 -12.07 -1.81
CA VAL A 78 -6.96 -10.86 -2.48
C VAL A 78 -7.72 -10.60 -3.78
N ILE A 79 -7.49 -9.44 -4.36
CA ILE A 79 -8.04 -9.03 -5.66
C ILE A 79 -6.88 -8.91 -6.63
N CYS A 80 -7.06 -9.45 -7.83
CA CYS A 80 -6.04 -9.38 -8.85
C CYS A 80 -5.97 -7.98 -9.48
N PRO A 81 -4.76 -7.47 -9.76
CA PRO A 81 -4.59 -6.23 -10.51
C PRO A 81 -5.32 -6.26 -11.85
N THR A 82 -5.74 -5.09 -12.33
CA THR A 82 -6.45 -4.97 -13.61
C THR A 82 -5.63 -5.59 -14.75
N GLY A 83 -6.28 -6.42 -15.56
CA GLY A 83 -5.65 -7.10 -16.69
C GLY A 83 -4.87 -8.37 -16.31
N THR A 84 -4.93 -8.81 -15.06
CA THR A 84 -4.43 -10.12 -14.60
C THR A 84 -5.59 -11.06 -14.26
N PHE A 85 -5.32 -12.36 -14.14
CA PHE A 85 -6.32 -13.37 -13.79
C PHE A 85 -5.93 -14.13 -12.53
N CYS A 86 -6.93 -14.71 -11.83
CA CYS A 86 -6.64 -15.56 -10.67
C CYS A 86 -6.02 -16.89 -11.13
N CYS A 87 -4.75 -17.10 -10.79
CA CYS A 87 -4.05 -18.34 -11.10
C CYS A 87 -4.22 -19.38 -10.00
N ASN A 88 -4.06 -18.98 -8.74
CA ASN A 88 -4.17 -19.89 -7.60
C ASN A 88 -4.84 -19.20 -6.42
N SER A 89 -6.11 -19.51 -6.22
CA SER A 89 -6.93 -18.94 -5.16
C SER A 89 -6.50 -19.34 -3.75
N SER A 90 -5.90 -20.53 -3.57
CA SER A 90 -5.38 -20.97 -2.25
C SER A 90 -4.30 -20.03 -1.74
N CYS A 91 -3.51 -19.48 -2.66
CA CYS A 91 -2.34 -18.67 -2.35
C CYS A 91 -2.51 -17.20 -2.70
N GLY A 92 -3.66 -16.80 -3.26
CA GLY A 92 -3.87 -15.44 -3.76
C GLY A 92 -2.91 -15.04 -4.88
N VAL A 93 -2.54 -15.97 -5.77
CA VAL A 93 -1.59 -15.70 -6.86
C VAL A 93 -2.33 -15.25 -8.11
N CYS A 94 -2.00 -14.04 -8.57
CA CYS A 94 -2.48 -13.45 -9.81
C CYS A 94 -1.40 -13.57 -10.90
N ALA A 95 -1.81 -13.85 -12.13
CA ALA A 95 -0.89 -14.05 -13.25
C ALA A 95 -1.30 -13.18 -14.45
N LYS A 96 -0.31 -12.80 -15.27
CA LYS A 96 -0.60 -12.06 -16.51
C LYS A 96 -1.05 -13.04 -17.60
N PRO A 97 -1.86 -12.59 -18.56
CA PRO A 97 -2.19 -13.40 -19.73
C PRO A 97 -0.92 -13.95 -20.40
N GLY A 98 -0.85 -15.28 -20.56
CA GLY A 98 0.30 -15.97 -21.14
C GLY A 98 1.32 -16.52 -20.12
N ASP A 99 1.21 -16.16 -18.83
CA ASP A 99 2.04 -16.75 -17.79
C ASP A 99 1.64 -18.20 -17.51
N LEU A 100 2.62 -19.02 -17.13
CA LEU A 100 2.38 -20.38 -16.67
C LEU A 100 1.74 -20.35 -15.29
N CYS A 101 0.55 -20.92 -15.20
CA CYS A 101 -0.15 -21.03 -13.93
C CYS A 101 0.05 -22.41 -13.29
N ARG A 102 0.47 -22.43 -12.02
CA ARG A 102 0.55 -23.64 -11.21
C ARG A 102 -0.36 -23.54 -10.00
N GLN A 103 -1.17 -24.59 -9.82
CA GLN A 103 -2.06 -24.76 -8.70
C GLN A 103 -1.37 -25.61 -7.63
N TRP A 104 -1.17 -25.03 -6.45
CA TRP A 104 -0.64 -25.66 -5.24
C TRP A 104 -1.42 -25.15 -4.02
N PHE A 105 -1.36 -25.86 -2.91
CA PHE A 105 -2.10 -25.47 -1.71
C PHE A 105 -1.20 -24.63 -0.78
N CYS A 106 -1.70 -23.44 -0.43
CA CYS A 106 -1.31 -22.64 0.74
C CYS A 106 -2.50 -22.69 1.71
#